data_AF-A0A2U8FFQ4-F1
#
_entry.id   AF-A0A2U8FFQ4-F1
#
_cell.length_a   1.000
_cell.length_b   1.000
_cell.length_c   1.000
_cell.angle_alpha   90.00
_cell.angle_beta   90.00
_cell.angle_gamma   90.00
#
_symmetry.space_group_name_H-M   'P 1'
#
loop_
_entity.id
_entity.type
_entity.pdbx_description
1 polymer ?
#
loop_
_entity_poly.entity_id
_entity_poly.type
_entity_poly.pdbx_seq_one_letter_code
_entity_poly.pdbx_strand_id
1 'polypeptide(L)'
;MLPFKSFGTHRFLSLIPKELLTPFSVVGVKEHCAYAIDYAYKTLKKHQRIQTLTLILPSLLSKQELKTLDNIQKYGCKSYFFLRKKDLSFEDSKALSQLGMVFYYNL
;
A
#
# COMPACT_ATOMS: atom_id res chain seq x y z
N MET A 1 21.19 -0.20 2.49
CA MET A 1 20.09 -1.13 2.12
C MET A 1 18.84 -0.67 2.84
N LEU A 2 17.67 -0.61 2.19
CA LEU A 2 16.45 -0.17 2.89
C LEU A 2 16.04 -1.23 3.92
N PRO A 3 15.60 -0.83 5.12
CA PRO A 3 15.14 -1.77 6.13
C PRO A 3 13.72 -2.27 5.83
N PHE A 4 13.26 -2.25 4.58
CA PHE A 4 11.91 -2.68 4.18
C PHE A 4 11.91 -3.06 2.70
N LYS A 5 10.87 -3.79 2.26
CA LYS A 5 10.73 -4.13 0.84
C LYS A 5 10.05 -2.98 0.10
N SER A 6 10.66 -2.51 -0.98
CA SER A 6 10.12 -1.42 -1.81
C SER A 6 10.05 -1.84 -3.27
N PHE A 7 8.97 -1.45 -3.95
CA PHE A 7 8.77 -1.61 -5.38
C PHE A 7 8.49 -0.24 -6.03
N GLY A 8 9.28 0.11 -7.05
CA GLY A 8 9.22 1.39 -7.74
C GLY A 8 10.23 2.42 -7.23
N THR A 9 10.00 3.69 -7.56
CA THR A 9 10.96 4.77 -7.30
C THR A 9 10.95 5.26 -5.86
N HIS A 10 12.14 5.47 -5.30
CA HIS A 10 12.35 5.89 -3.92
C HIS A 10 12.07 7.38 -3.67
N ARG A 11 11.90 8.20 -4.73
CA ARG A 11 11.69 9.65 -4.60
C ARG A 11 10.49 9.99 -3.71
N PHE A 12 9.45 9.17 -3.74
CA PHE A 12 8.22 9.38 -2.99
C PHE A 12 8.23 8.83 -1.57
N LEU A 13 9.29 8.13 -1.15
CA LEU A 13 9.40 7.63 0.23
C LEU A 13 9.50 8.75 1.25
N SER A 14 9.98 9.93 0.84
CA SER A 14 10.00 11.15 1.66
C SER A 14 8.62 11.62 2.12
N LEU A 15 7.54 11.16 1.45
CA LEU A 15 6.17 11.47 1.83
C LEU A 15 5.66 10.63 3.00
N ILE A 16 6.31 9.50 3.28
CA ILE A 16 5.87 8.53 4.29
C ILE A 16 6.55 8.87 5.64
N PRO A 17 5.80 8.95 6.75
CA PRO A 17 6.38 8.99 8.09
C PRO A 17 7.35 7.82 8.30
N LYS A 18 8.54 8.09 8.82
CA LYS A 18 9.61 7.08 8.98
C LYS A 18 9.17 5.93 9.89
N GLU A 19 8.24 6.20 10.79
CA GLU A 19 7.63 5.25 11.72
C GLU A 19 6.85 4.14 11.01
N LEU A 20 6.38 4.38 9.78
CA LEU A 20 5.71 3.37 8.96
C LEU A 20 6.69 2.51 8.14
N LEU A 21 7.99 2.86 8.14
CA LEU A 21 9.04 2.23 7.34
C LEU A 21 9.90 1.30 8.21
N THR A 22 9.34 0.14 8.56
CA THR A 22 9.97 -0.86 9.45
C THR A 22 10.47 -2.08 8.69
N PRO A 23 11.30 -2.96 9.32
CA PRO A 23 11.66 -4.30 8.81
C PRO A 23 10.50 -5.15 8.28
N PHE A 24 9.29 -4.92 8.76
CA PHE A 24 8.09 -5.68 8.38
C PHE A 24 7.17 -4.88 7.45
N SER A 25 7.70 -3.88 6.75
CA SER A 25 6.95 -3.01 5.85
C SER A 25 7.19 -3.37 4.38
N VAL A 26 6.12 -3.26 3.59
CA VAL A 26 6.17 -3.36 2.14
C VAL A 26 5.64 -2.06 1.55
N VAL A 27 6.37 -1.49 0.59
CA VAL A 27 6.00 -0.23 -0.07
C VAL A 27 5.89 -0.46 -1.57
N GLY A 28 4.80 0.02 -2.16
CA GLY A 28 4.60 0.09 -3.61
C GLY A 28 4.40 1.54 -4.06
N VAL A 29 4.93 1.88 -5.23
CA VAL A 29 4.85 3.24 -5.78
C VAL A 29 4.29 3.20 -7.19
N LYS A 30 3.24 3.97 -7.45
CA LYS A 30 2.56 4.09 -8.74
C LYS A 30 2.18 2.73 -9.34
N GLU A 31 2.59 2.45 -10.57
CA GLU A 31 2.36 1.18 -11.28
C GLU A 31 2.91 -0.03 -10.53
N HIS A 32 3.88 0.17 -9.63
CA HIS A 32 4.46 -0.92 -8.84
C HIS A 32 3.67 -1.28 -7.58
N CYS A 33 2.56 -0.60 -7.30
CA CYS A 33 1.64 -0.98 -6.21
C CYS A 33 1.10 -2.40 -6.39
N ALA A 34 0.84 -2.83 -7.63
CA ALA A 34 0.40 -4.19 -7.93
C ALA A 34 1.40 -5.25 -7.45
N TYR A 35 2.70 -5.02 -7.67
CA TYR A 35 3.76 -5.93 -7.21
C TYR A 35 3.88 -5.95 -5.69
N ALA A 36 3.71 -4.81 -5.03
CA ALA A 36 3.71 -4.73 -3.58
C ALA A 36 2.54 -5.50 -2.96
N ILE A 37 1.34 -5.41 -3.56
CA ILE A 37 0.15 -6.17 -3.16
C ILE A 37 0.40 -7.68 -3.32
N ASP A 38 0.84 -8.11 -4.50
CA ASP A 38 1.11 -9.52 -4.79
C ASP A 38 2.18 -10.11 -3.86
N TYR A 39 3.28 -9.38 -3.67
CA TYR A 39 4.35 -9.78 -2.76
C TYR A 39 3.84 -9.89 -1.31
N ALA A 40 3.10 -8.90 -0.83
CA ALA A 40 2.58 -8.90 0.53
C ALA A 40 1.64 -10.08 0.76
N TYR A 41 0.71 -10.32 -0.17
CA TYR A 41 -0.22 -11.44 -0.08
C TYR A 41 0.50 -12.80 -0.09
N LYS A 42 1.44 -13.02 -1.02
CA LYS A 42 2.21 -14.27 -1.10
C LYS A 42 3.06 -14.51 0.14
N THR A 43 3.65 -13.46 0.70
CA THR A 43 4.47 -13.52 1.92
C THR A 43 3.62 -13.86 3.14
N LEU A 44 2.48 -13.19 3.32
CA LEU A 44 1.53 -13.46 4.41
C LEU A 44 0.95 -14.88 4.33
N LYS A 45 0.64 -15.36 3.12
CA LYS A 45 0.18 -16.74 2.89
C LYS A 45 1.21 -17.80 3.29
N LYS A 46 2.51 -17.44 3.27
CA LYS A 46 3.61 -18.29 3.77
C LYS A 46 3.88 -18.10 5.27
N HIS A 47 2.96 -17.46 6.00
CA HIS A 47 3.09 -17.12 7.42
C HIS A 47 4.31 -16.25 7.76
N GLN A 48 4.85 -15.53 6.78
CA GLN A 48 5.92 -14.57 7.02
C GLN A 48 5.34 -13.21 7.44
N ARG A 49 6.00 -12.57 8.40
CA ARG A 49 5.49 -11.35 9.03
C ARG A 49 5.61 -10.15 8.09
N ILE A 50 4.46 -9.57 7.74
CA ILE A 50 4.34 -8.21 7.22
C ILE A 50 3.33 -7.49 8.11
N GLN A 51 3.73 -6.34 8.64
CA GLN A 51 2.87 -5.52 9.49
C GLN A 51 2.18 -4.41 8.72
N THR A 52 2.87 -3.83 7.72
CA THR A 52 2.34 -2.68 6.97
C THR A 52 2.54 -2.85 5.47
N LEU A 53 1.49 -2.52 4.71
CA LEU A 53 1.53 -2.35 3.26
C LEU A 53 1.22 -0.88 2.94
N THR A 54 2.18 -0.17 2.36
CA THR A 54 2.01 1.24 1.99
C THR A 54 2.01 1.39 0.48
N LEU A 55 0.93 1.94 -0.08
CA LEU A 55 0.77 2.19 -1.50
C LEU A 55 0.80 3.69 -1.77
N ILE A 56 1.80 4.14 -2.53
CA ILE A 56 2.00 5.54 -2.87
C ILE A 56 1.56 5.80 -4.29
N LEU A 57 0.61 6.72 -4.45
CA LEU A 57 0.01 7.11 -5.72
C LEU A 57 -0.39 5.91 -6.58
N PRO A 58 -1.07 4.87 -6.03
CA PRO A 58 -1.48 3.73 -6.81
C PRO A 58 -2.27 4.18 -8.05
N SER A 59 -2.00 3.54 -9.18
CA SER A 59 -2.92 3.58 -10.32
C SER A 59 -4.28 3.02 -9.91
N LEU A 60 -5.31 3.21 -10.75
CA LEU A 60 -6.63 2.64 -10.52
C LEU A 60 -6.50 1.14 -10.24
N LEU A 61 -6.86 0.73 -9.02
CA LEU A 61 -6.77 -0.66 -8.60
C LEU A 61 -7.91 -1.45 -9.23
N SER A 62 -7.57 -2.60 -9.80
CA SER A 62 -8.54 -3.55 -10.32
C SER A 62 -9.37 -4.16 -9.18
N LYS A 63 -10.55 -4.69 -9.52
CA LYS A 63 -11.40 -5.46 -8.56
C LYS A 63 -10.63 -6.61 -7.90
N GLN A 64 -9.71 -7.23 -8.64
CA GLN A 64 -8.89 -8.33 -8.13
C GLN A 64 -7.88 -7.84 -7.08
N GLU A 65 -7.26 -6.68 -7.29
CA GLU A 65 -6.36 -6.07 -6.32
C GLU A 65 -7.11 -5.65 -5.05
N LEU A 66 -8.31 -5.06 -5.18
CA LEU A 66 -9.15 -4.72 -4.03
C LEU A 66 -9.52 -5.96 -3.19
N LYS A 67 -9.90 -7.06 -3.85
CA LYS A 67 -10.15 -8.35 -3.16
C LYS A 67 -8.88 -8.90 -2.49
N THR A 68 -7.72 -8.70 -3.10
CA THR A 68 -6.45 -9.14 -2.54
C THR A 68 -6.07 -8.31 -1.31
N LEU A 69 -6.32 -7.00 -1.32
CA LEU A 69 -6.14 -6.11 -0.18
C LEU A 69 -7.04 -6.49 1.01
N ASP A 70 -8.31 -6.83 0.75
CA ASP A 70 -9.22 -7.35 1.80
C ASP A 70 -8.66 -8.63 2.45
N ASN A 71 -8.11 -9.54 1.65
CA ASN A 71 -7.45 -10.73 2.19
C ASN A 71 -6.19 -10.40 2.99
N ILE A 72 -5.37 -9.43 2.54
CA ILE A 72 -4.19 -8.96 3.26
C ILE A 72 -4.57 -8.42 4.64
N GLN A 73 -5.66 -7.64 4.73
CA GLN A 73 -6.17 -7.10 5.99
C GLN A 73 -6.58 -8.20 6.98
N LYS A 74 -7.16 -9.31 6.49
CA LYS A 74 -7.52 -10.48 7.32
C LYS A 74 -6.31 -11.17 7.97
N TYR A 75 -5.11 -11.03 7.41
CA TYR A 75 -3.86 -11.49 8.04
C TYR A 75 -3.32 -10.51 9.11
N GLY A 76 -4.03 -9.42 9.40
CA GLY A 76 -3.61 -8.40 10.38
C GLY A 76 -2.61 -7.38 9.84
N CYS A 77 -2.35 -7.38 8.52
CA CYS A 77 -1.52 -6.36 7.88
C CYS A 77 -2.31 -5.06 7.74
N LYS A 78 -1.69 -3.93 8.13
CA LYS A 78 -2.29 -2.59 8.03
C LYS A 78 -1.94 -1.95 6.69
N SER A 79 -2.97 -1.52 5.96
CA SER A 79 -2.79 -0.83 4.68
C SER A 79 -2.82 0.68 4.85
N TYR A 80 -1.91 1.38 4.17
CA TYR A 80 -1.86 2.83 4.09
C TYR A 80 -1.80 3.27 2.63
N PHE A 81 -2.65 4.22 2.24
CA PHE A 81 -2.75 4.73 0.88
C PHE A 81 -2.38 6.20 0.86
N PHE A 82 -1.38 6.57 0.07
CA PHE A 82 -0.90 7.95 -0.08
C PHE A 82 -1.31 8.45 -1.46
N LEU A 83 -2.30 9.34 -1.55
CA LEU A 83 -2.94 9.75 -2.79
C LEU A 83 -2.79 11.26 -3.04
N ARG A 84 -2.92 11.71 -4.30
CA ARG A 84 -3.23 13.12 -4.58
C ARG A 84 -4.73 13.30 -4.59
N LYS A 85 -5.21 14.43 -4.05
CA LYS A 85 -6.64 14.74 -3.94
C LYS A 85 -7.42 14.65 -5.27
N LYS A 86 -6.74 14.88 -6.40
CA LYS A 86 -7.33 14.86 -7.75
C LYS A 86 -7.32 13.50 -8.45
N ASP A 87 -6.65 12.49 -7.89
CA ASP A 87 -6.37 11.24 -8.61
C ASP A 87 -7.52 10.24 -8.57
N LEU A 88 -8.42 10.33 -7.58
CA LEU A 88 -9.50 9.36 -7.37
C LEU A 88 -10.84 10.04 -7.11
N SER A 89 -11.93 9.37 -7.52
CA SER A 89 -13.27 9.79 -7.17
C SER A 89 -13.55 9.58 -5.67
N PHE A 90 -14.65 10.15 -5.18
CA PHE A 90 -15.12 9.89 -3.81
C PHE A 90 -15.39 8.40 -3.58
N GLU A 91 -16.00 7.71 -4.55
CA GLU A 91 -16.32 6.29 -4.41
C GLU A 91 -15.07 5.41 -4.37
N ASP A 92 -14.05 5.71 -5.19
CA ASP A 92 -12.76 5.00 -5.13
C ASP A 92 -12.09 5.21 -3.77
N SER A 93 -12.15 6.44 -3.27
CA SER A 93 -11.60 6.82 -1.97
C SER A 93 -12.32 6.12 -0.82
N LYS A 94 -13.64 6.00 -0.90
CA LYS A 94 -14.49 5.28 0.05
C LYS A 94 -14.21 3.77 0.03
N ALA A 95 -13.95 3.19 -1.14
CA ALA A 95 -13.56 1.79 -1.24
C ALA A 95 -12.19 1.54 -0.57
N LEU A 96 -11.22 2.43 -0.78
CA LEU A 96 -9.91 2.32 -0.14
C LEU A 96 -9.96 2.52 1.38
N SER A 97 -10.82 3.42 1.88
CA SER A 97 -10.94 3.68 3.32
C SER A 97 -11.51 2.50 4.11
N GLN A 98 -12.19 1.56 3.45
CA GLN A 98 -12.63 0.30 4.05
C GLN A 98 -11.46 -0.69 4.24
N LEU A 99 -10.40 -0.54 3.45
CA LEU A 99 -9.25 -1.45 3.40
C LEU A 99 -8.04 -0.95 4.21
N GLY A 100 -8.05 0.31 4.64
CA GLY A 100 -6.94 0.94 5.35
C GLY A 100 -7.07 2.45 5.47
N MET A 101 -6.01 3.10 5.96
CA MET A 101 -6.00 4.56 6.12
C MET A 101 -5.60 5.25 4.83
N VAL A 102 -6.34 6.30 4.47
CA VAL A 102 -6.10 7.09 3.26
C VAL A 102 -5.56 8.47 3.65
N PHE A 103 -4.40 8.84 3.10
CA PHE A 103 -3.75 10.13 3.26
C PHE A 103 -3.75 10.89 1.94
N TYR A 104 -4.19 12.14 1.96
CA TYR A 104 -4.15 13.02 0.80
C TYR A 104 -3.02 14.04 0.91
N TYR A 105 -2.31 14.23 -0.19
CA TYR A 105 -1.33 15.29 -0.36
C TYR A 105 -1.83 16.34 -1.36
N ASN A 106 -1.57 17.59 -1.02
CA ASN A 106 -1.49 18.67 -1.99
C ASN A 106 -0.02 18.80 -2.40
N LEU A 107 0.36 18.10 -3.48
CA LEU A 107 1.66 18.24 -4.15
C LEU A 107 1.59 19.33 -5.22
#